data_AF-A0A368APN1-F1
#
_entry.id   AF-A0A368APN1-F1
#
_cell.length_a   1.000
_cell.length_b   1.000
_cell.length_c   1.000
_cell.angle_alpha   90.00
_cell.angle_beta   90.00
_cell.angle_gamma   90.00
#
_symmetry.space_group_name_H-M   'P 1'
#
loop_
_entity.id
_entity.type
_entity.pdbx_description
1 polymer ?
#
loop_
_entity_poly.entity_id
_entity_poly.type
_entity_poly.pdbx_seq_one_letter_code
_entity_poly.pdbx_strand_id
1 'polypeptide(L)' 'MHTYHIRYQLNGQPSSHSFELKQPNLALHEAALHLLLLHFGDGENKLLMPPADASPQEVLAQAETLGLSQIEVA' A
#
# COMPACT_ATOMS: atom_id res chain seq x y z
N MET A 1 -12.34 -8.94 12.98
CA MET A 1 -11.62 -8.88 11.69
C MET A 1 -12.40 -7.90 10.84
N HIS A 2 -11.72 -6.91 10.30
CA HIS A 2 -12.31 -5.89 9.45
C HIS A 2 -11.74 -6.08 8.05
N THR A 3 -12.63 -6.23 7.07
CA THR A 3 -12.26 -6.31 5.66
C THR A 3 -12.29 -4.90 5.10
N TYR A 4 -11.14 -4.42 4.64
CA TYR A 4 -11.00 -3.13 3.99
C TYR A 4 -10.84 -3.34 2.49
N HIS A 5 -11.62 -2.63 1.71
CA HIS A 5 -11.51 -2.68 0.25
C HIS A 5 -10.65 -1.51 -0.21
N ILE A 6 -9.43 -1.81 -0.65
CA ILE A 6 -8.52 -0.79 -1.17
C ILE A 6 -8.58 -0.79 -2.69
N ARG A 7 -8.90 0.37 -3.26
CA ARG A 7 -8.82 0.65 -4.70
C ARG A 7 -7.59 1.51 -4.96
N TYR A 8 -6.86 1.20 -6.02
CA TYR A 8 -5.64 1.93 -6.39
C TYR A 8 -5.36 1.75 -7.88
N GLN A 9 -4.46 2.54 -8.43
CA GLN A 9 -3.91 2.31 -9.76
C GLN A 9 -2.45 1.91 -9.63
N LEU A 10 -2.05 0.82 -10.28
CA LEU A 10 -0.65 0.39 -10.39
C LEU A 10 -0.16 0.67 -11.81
N ASN A 11 0.80 1.57 -11.98
CA ASN A 11 1.32 1.98 -13.29
C ASN A 11 0.19 2.37 -14.27
N GLY A 12 -0.82 3.09 -13.77
CA GLY A 12 -2.01 3.51 -14.53
C GLY A 12 -3.11 2.45 -14.67
N GLN A 13 -2.89 1.21 -14.23
CA GLN A 13 -3.89 0.15 -14.29
C GLN A 13 -4.75 0.12 -13.02
N PRO A 14 -6.07 0.31 -13.11
CA PRO A 14 -6.95 0.22 -11.95
C PRO A 14 -6.92 -1.19 -11.38
N SER A 15 -6.72 -1.27 -10.07
CA SER A 15 -6.63 -2.49 -9.28
C SER A 15 -7.38 -2.31 -7.97
N SER A 16 -7.85 -3.43 -7.42
CA SER A 16 -8.52 -3.44 -6.12
C SER A 16 -8.08 -4.66 -5.34
N HIS A 17 -7.85 -4.48 -4.04
CA HIS A 17 -7.45 -5.55 -3.14
C HIS A 17 -8.20 -5.43 -1.82
N SER A 18 -8.65 -6.56 -1.28
CA SER A 18 -9.32 -6.63 0.01
C SER A 18 -8.31 -7.08 1.05
N PHE A 19 -8.09 -6.27 2.09
CA PHE A 19 -7.24 -6.65 3.22
C PHE A 19 -8.10 -6.99 4.43
N GLU A 20 -7.83 -8.15 5.03
CA GLU A 20 -8.44 -8.57 6.29
C GLU A 20 -7.49 -8.28 7.44
N LEU A 21 -7.78 -7.20 8.17
CA LEU A 21 -6.94 -6.75 9.27
C LEU A 21 -7.67 -6.85 10.61
N LYS A 22 -6.89 -6.96 11.68
CA LYS A 22 -7.44 -6.98 13.04
C LYS A 22 -7.67 -5.58 13.60
N GLN A 23 -7.10 -4.56 12.97
CA GLN A 23 -7.22 -3.16 13.39
C GLN A 23 -8.58 -2.55 12.98
N PRO A 24 -9.13 -1.65 13.81
CA PRO A 24 -10.44 -1.04 13.58
C PRO A 24 -10.40 0.13 12.57
N ASN A 25 -9.21 0.67 12.29
CA ASN A 25 -9.00 1.70 11.27
C ASN A 25 -7.72 1.37 10.49
N LEU A 26 -7.80 1.52 9.17
CA LEU A 26 -6.65 1.45 8.28
C LEU A 26 -6.36 2.83 7.73
N ALA A 27 -5.22 3.40 8.09
CA ALA A 27 -4.82 4.68 7.52
C ALA A 27 -4.36 4.52 6.06
N LEU A 28 -4.44 5.60 5.28
CA LEU A 28 -4.05 5.58 3.86
C LEU A 28 -2.60 5.12 3.64
N HIS A 29 -1.68 5.57 4.49
CA HIS A 29 -0.27 5.17 4.42
C HIS A 29 -0.06 3.69 4.76
N GLU A 30 -0.84 3.14 5.69
CA GLU A 30 -0.81 1.70 5.99
C GLU A 30 -1.35 0.89 4.81
N ALA A 31 -2.44 1.33 4.18
CA ALA A 31 -2.94 0.71 2.96
C ALA A 31 -1.89 0.72 1.85
N ALA A 32 -1.23 1.87 1.63
CA ALA A 32 -0.13 1.98 0.69
C ALA A 32 1.03 1.04 1.02
N LEU A 33 1.43 0.95 2.29
CA LEU A 33 2.47 0.03 2.76
C LEU A 33 2.10 -1.44 2.51
N HIS A 34 0.85 -1.81 2.80
CA HIS A 34 0.34 -3.16 2.55
C HIS A 34 0.35 -3.51 1.06
N LEU A 35 -0.02 -2.56 0.19
CA LEU A 35 0.09 -2.73 -1.26
C LEU A 35 1.54 -2.87 -1.73
N LEU A 36 2.44 -2.06 -1.16
CA LEU A 36 3.87 -2.17 -1.43
C LEU A 36 4.41 -3.55 -1.02
N LEU A 37 4.05 -4.04 0.16
CA LEU A 37 4.41 -5.38 0.63
C LEU A 37 3.82 -6.48 -0.26
N LEU A 38 2.58 -6.31 -0.73
CA LEU A 38 1.90 -7.28 -1.59
C LEU A 38 2.59 -7.42 -2.96
N HIS A 39 2.98 -6.30 -3.59
CA HIS A 39 3.54 -6.29 -4.94
C HIS A 39 5.07 -6.36 -4.97
N PHE A 40 5.73 -5.78 -3.97
CA PHE A 40 7.19 -5.59 -3.93
C PHE A 40 7.85 -6.23 -2.70
N GLY A 41 7.08 -6.82 -1.78
CA GLY A 41 7.61 -7.48 -0.59
C GLY A 41 8.12 -8.91 -0.84
N ASP A 42 7.87 -9.49 -2.01
CA ASP A 42 8.46 -10.77 -2.39
C ASP A 42 9.98 -10.61 -2.62
N GLY A 43 10.76 -11.56 -2.12
CA GLY A 43 12.14 -11.36 -1.66
C GLY A 43 13.17 -10.82 -2.66
N GLU A 44 12.83 -10.77 -3.95
CA GLU A 44 13.67 -10.21 -5.01
C GLU A 44 13.63 -8.66 -5.06
N ASN A 45 12.61 -8.02 -4.48
CA ASN A 45 12.40 -6.57 -4.58
C ASN A 45 12.54 -5.81 -3.25
N LYS A 46 13.16 -6.43 -2.23
CA LYS A 46 13.37 -5.84 -0.88
C LYS A 46 14.02 -4.46 -0.89
N LEU A 47 14.71 -4.07 -1.97
CA LEU A 47 15.34 -2.75 -2.11
C LEU A 47 14.32 -1.60 -2.23
N LEU A 48 13.07 -1.89 -2.57
CA LEU A 48 12.01 -0.91 -2.82
C LEU A 48 11.05 -0.72 -1.64
N MET A 49 11.30 -1.41 -0.52
CA MET A 49 10.50 -1.26 0.68
C MET A 49 10.84 0.07 1.38
N PRO A 50 9.83 0.87 1.78
CA PRO A 50 10.08 2.02 2.63
C PRO A 50 10.69 1.54 3.96
N PRO A 51 11.58 2.34 4.57
CA PRO A 51 12.15 2.00 5.87
C PRO A 51 11.04 1.85 6.92
N ALA A 52 11.25 0.99 7.92
CA ALA A 52 10.26 0.76 8.98
C ALA A 52 9.94 2.03 9.79
N ASP A 53 10.82 3.04 9.74
CA ASP A 53 10.66 4.36 10.36
C ASP A 53 10.18 5.43 9.35
N ALA A 54 9.77 5.03 8.14
CA ALA A 54 9.27 5.95 7.14
C ALA A 54 8.03 6.68 7.65
N SER A 55 8.05 8.01 7.51
CA SER A 55 6.87 8.82 7.80
C SER A 55 5.72 8.48 6.84
N PRO A 56 4.45 8.68 7.23
CA PRO A 56 3.30 8.42 6.37
C PRO A 56 3.40 9.06 4.97
N GLN A 57 4.01 10.24 4.90
CA GLN A 57 4.24 10.98 3.66
C GLN A 57 5.27 10.29 2.75
N GLU A 58 6.35 9.77 3.33
CA GLU A 58 7.40 9.04 2.61
C GLU A 58 6.86 7.74 2.04
N VAL A 59 6.03 7.01 2.80
CA VAL A 59 5.38 5.78 2.33
C VAL A 59 4.49 6.05 1.12
N LEU A 60 3.72 7.15 1.16
CA LEU A 60 2.86 7.55 0.03
C LEU A 60 3.68 7.98 -1.18
N ALA A 61 4.71 8.80 -0.99
CA ALA A 61 5.60 9.22 -2.07
C ALA A 61 6.32 8.01 -2.72
N GLN A 62 6.73 7.03 -1.90
CA GLN A 62 7.34 5.79 -2.36
C GLN A 62 6.33 4.91 -3.13
N ALA A 63 5.08 4.83 -2.67
CA ALA A 63 4.01 4.18 -3.41
C ALA A 63 3.83 4.83 -4.79
N GLU A 64 3.75 6.16 -4.86
CA GLU A 64 3.60 6.89 -6.13
C GLU A 64 4.78 6.66 -7.08
N THR A 65 6.03 6.68 -6.59
CA THR A 65 7.19 6.44 -7.46
C THR A 65 7.27 4.99 -7.98
N LEU A 66 6.62 4.05 -7.29
CA LEU A 66 6.49 2.65 -7.71
C LEU A 66 5.24 2.41 -8.57
N GLY A 67 4.50 3.47 -8.85
CA GLY A 67 3.33 3.46 -9.70
C GLY A 67 2.02 3.19 -8.97
N LEU A 68 2.02 3.08 -7.64
CA LEU A 68 0.80 3.01 -6.82
C LEU A 68 0.26 4.43 -6.58
N SER A 69 -0.85 4.75 -7.23
CA SER A 69 -1.49 6.07 -7.14
C SER A 69 -3.00 5.93 -6.93
N GLN A 70 -3.66 7.02 -6.54
CA GLN A 70 -5.12 7.06 -6.31
C GLN A 70 -5.60 5.95 -5.34
N ILE A 71 -4.90 5.79 -4.23
CA ILE A 71 -5.23 4.80 -3.20
C ILE A 71 -6.46 5.31 -2.44
N GLU A 72 -7.49 4.47 -2.33
CA GLU A 72 -8.73 4.77 -1.64
C GLU A 72 -9.13 3.56 -0.80
N VAL A 73 -9.45 3.79 0.47
CA VAL A 73 -9.89 2.74 1.42
C VAL A 73 -11.39 2.90 1.63
N ALA A 74 -12.15 1.83 1.35
CA ALA A 74 -13.60 1.75 1.51
C ALA A 74 -14.00 0.68 2.54
#